data_AF-A0A831PEZ3-F1
#
_entry.id   AF-A0A831PEZ3-F1
#
_cell.length_a   1.000
_cell.length_b   1.000
_cell.length_c   1.000
_cell.angle_alpha   90.00
_cell.angle_beta   90.00
_cell.angle_gamma   90.00
#
_symmetry.space_group_name_H-M   'P 1'
#
loop_
_entity.id
_entity.type
_entity.pdbx_description
1 polymer ?
#
loop_
_entity_poly.entity_id
_entity_poly.type
_entity_poly.pdbx_seq_one_letter_code
_entity_poly.pdbx_strand_id
1 'polypeptide(L)'
;MIDTFSYSAIATFNNCPMAFRFRYLEKRPEAFVTVETHMGRVMHGVLFQAYAATDGPASVPAAVLEAKYRELWEQADLQRLHIVRQEVSLHEYFQAGHDMLLAYQRRVMGNDRRFSLGLEKNFQLHLSPDIAFRGVVDRIARQENGCLRVIDYKTGRTGDPFDSLQLPAYALFALTLTTDEAVELCFEDLREQVTKTTLFFRAQADNTKQQLVEAIDVIRQAKEFPPRPSALCRWCGYSPDCPAVAGPSLAVGVSEPAGDLCDSCPECGAPLVRRKGRYGEFLGCTAFPGCRFTLDLSVNEAQMPAEMVCPECGSPLRERKGRYGRFLGCSRYPACRFSRDVSTKDKKA
;
A
#
# COMPACT_ATOMS: atom_id res chain seq x y z
N MET A 1 -7.40 27.50 12.13
CA MET A 1 -6.25 26.61 11.87
C MET A 1 -6.68 25.21 12.29
N ILE A 2 -6.39 24.16 11.51
CA ILE A 2 -6.71 22.79 11.93
C ILE A 2 -5.79 22.45 13.10
N ASP A 3 -6.37 22.04 14.23
CA ASP A 3 -5.66 21.60 15.44
C ASP A 3 -5.58 20.06 15.55
N THR A 4 -6.40 19.38 14.75
CA THR A 4 -6.61 17.94 14.79
C THR A 4 -6.19 17.31 13.45
N PHE A 5 -5.18 16.45 13.49
CA PHE A 5 -4.62 15.80 12.30
C PHE A 5 -4.82 14.28 12.33
N SER A 6 -4.69 13.63 11.19
CA SER A 6 -4.69 12.17 11.06
C SER A 6 -3.61 11.72 10.08
N TYR A 7 -3.24 10.45 10.12
CA TYR A 7 -2.29 9.90 9.15
C TYR A 7 -2.75 10.12 7.70
N SER A 8 -4.04 9.89 7.42
CA SER A 8 -4.61 10.12 6.09
C SER A 8 -4.52 11.59 5.66
N ALA A 9 -4.59 12.54 6.61
CA ALA A 9 -4.41 13.96 6.32
C ALA A 9 -2.95 14.26 5.92
N ILE A 10 -1.97 13.72 6.67
CA ILE A 10 -0.55 13.84 6.35
C ILE A 10 -0.25 13.22 4.98
N ALA A 11 -0.72 11.99 4.73
CA ALA A 11 -0.56 11.31 3.45
C ALA A 11 -1.20 12.08 2.30
N THR A 12 -2.39 12.68 2.51
CA THR A 12 -3.05 13.51 1.49
C THR A 12 -2.20 14.73 1.14
N PHE A 13 -1.65 15.43 2.13
CA PHE A 13 -0.78 16.58 1.91
C PHE A 13 0.51 16.19 1.15
N ASN A 14 1.15 15.09 1.57
CA ASN A 14 2.35 14.59 0.92
C ASN A 14 2.11 14.15 -0.53
N ASN A 15 0.95 13.56 -0.82
CA ASN A 15 0.59 13.18 -2.18
C ASN A 15 0.23 14.41 -3.03
N CYS A 16 -0.59 15.32 -2.51
CA CYS A 16 -0.99 16.55 -3.20
C CYS A 16 -1.49 17.62 -2.20
N PRO A 17 -0.75 18.71 -1.98
CA PRO A 17 -1.19 19.80 -1.10
C PRO A 17 -2.54 20.40 -1.47
N MET A 18 -2.84 20.51 -2.78
CA MET A 18 -4.15 20.99 -3.23
C MET A 18 -5.31 20.07 -2.84
N ALA A 19 -5.14 18.74 -2.95
CA ALA A 19 -6.15 17.79 -2.51
C ALA A 19 -6.37 17.87 -0.99
N PHE A 20 -5.28 18.08 -0.22
CA PHE A 20 -5.37 18.33 1.22
C PHE A 20 -6.20 19.58 1.52
N ARG A 21 -5.91 20.69 0.82
CA ARG A 21 -6.66 21.94 0.97
C ARG A 21 -8.14 21.74 0.68
N PHE A 22 -8.50 21.14 -0.44
CA PHE A 22 -9.91 20.89 -0.79
C PHE A 22 -10.61 20.01 0.24
N ARG A 23 -9.97 18.93 0.69
CA ARG A 23 -10.58 17.98 1.63
C ARG A 23 -10.69 18.50 3.06
N TYR A 24 -9.60 19.04 3.61
CA TYR A 24 -9.50 19.31 5.05
C TYR A 24 -9.71 20.78 5.41
N LEU A 25 -9.24 21.72 4.57
CA LEU A 25 -9.40 23.16 4.84
C LEU A 25 -10.75 23.68 4.32
N GLU A 26 -11.11 23.30 3.10
CA GLU A 26 -12.33 23.80 2.45
C GLU A 26 -13.52 22.84 2.55
N LYS A 27 -13.28 21.58 2.95
CA LYS A 27 -14.31 20.54 3.13
C LYS A 27 -15.18 20.33 1.88
N ARG A 28 -14.59 20.42 0.70
CA ARG A 28 -15.27 20.18 -0.57
C ARG A 28 -15.66 18.70 -0.71
N PRO A 29 -16.86 18.39 -1.22
CA PRO A 29 -17.21 17.03 -1.59
C PRO A 29 -16.37 16.58 -2.80
N GLU A 30 -16.01 15.30 -2.84
CA GLU A 30 -15.45 14.68 -4.04
C GLU A 30 -16.55 14.47 -5.09
N ALA A 31 -16.23 14.76 -6.34
CA ALA A 31 -17.16 14.61 -7.47
C ALA A 31 -17.59 13.16 -7.68
N PHE A 32 -16.69 12.21 -7.37
CA PHE A 32 -16.93 10.78 -7.47
C PHE A 32 -16.17 10.02 -6.38
N VAL A 33 -16.51 8.75 -6.20
CA VAL A 33 -15.76 7.78 -5.40
C VAL A 33 -15.28 6.67 -6.32
N THR A 34 -14.02 6.26 -6.20
CA THR A 34 -13.51 5.17 -7.04
C THR A 34 -14.05 3.82 -6.57
N VAL A 35 -14.24 2.90 -7.51
CA VAL A 35 -14.72 1.53 -7.20
C VAL A 35 -13.78 0.81 -6.21
N GLU A 36 -12.47 1.06 -6.25
CA GLU A 36 -11.51 0.50 -5.30
C GLU A 36 -11.72 1.04 -3.89
N THR A 37 -12.00 2.34 -3.75
CA THR A 37 -12.32 2.96 -2.45
C THR A 37 -13.64 2.41 -1.91
N HIS A 38 -14.63 2.22 -2.78
CA HIS A 38 -15.90 1.62 -2.41
C HIS A 38 -15.74 0.16 -1.94
N MET A 39 -15.05 -0.67 -2.72
CA MET A 39 -14.73 -2.06 -2.35
C MET A 39 -14.01 -2.12 -1.01
N GLY A 40 -13.01 -1.25 -0.77
CA GLY A 40 -12.34 -1.16 0.52
C GLY A 40 -13.32 -0.88 1.68
N ARG A 41 -14.22 0.09 1.53
CA ARG A 41 -15.24 0.41 2.56
C ARG A 41 -16.18 -0.76 2.83
N VAL A 42 -16.64 -1.44 1.78
CA VAL A 42 -17.48 -2.64 1.91
C VAL A 42 -16.74 -3.73 2.69
N MET A 43 -15.49 -4.00 2.32
CA MET A 43 -14.66 -5.00 2.98
C MET A 43 -14.47 -4.72 4.48
N HIS A 44 -14.12 -3.49 4.85
CA HIS A 44 -14.04 -3.10 6.26
C HIS A 44 -15.38 -3.23 6.98
N GLY A 45 -16.48 -2.83 6.34
CA GLY A 45 -17.83 -2.97 6.87
C GLY A 45 -18.21 -4.42 7.15
N VAL A 46 -17.90 -5.35 6.24
CA VAL A 46 -18.15 -6.78 6.44
C VAL A 46 -17.31 -7.31 7.60
N LEU A 47 -16.01 -7.02 7.62
CA LEU A 47 -15.11 -7.47 8.69
C LEU A 47 -15.55 -6.93 10.05
N PHE A 48 -15.89 -5.64 10.14
CA PHE A 48 -16.45 -5.03 11.33
C PHE A 48 -17.67 -5.81 11.83
N GLN A 49 -18.68 -6.01 10.97
CA GLN A 49 -19.91 -6.71 11.35
C GLN A 49 -19.65 -8.16 11.76
N ALA A 50 -18.74 -8.83 11.06
CA ALA A 50 -18.44 -10.23 11.32
C ALA A 50 -17.70 -10.44 12.64
N TYR A 51 -16.72 -9.57 12.94
CA TYR A 51 -16.02 -9.59 14.22
C TYR A 51 -16.87 -9.06 15.39
N ALA A 52 -17.86 -8.21 15.13
CA ALA A 52 -18.78 -7.70 16.16
C ALA A 52 -19.89 -8.67 16.54
N ALA A 53 -20.29 -9.57 15.64
CA ALA A 53 -21.42 -10.48 15.83
C ALA A 53 -21.08 -11.73 16.65
N THR A 54 -19.84 -11.89 17.14
CA THR A 54 -19.40 -13.12 17.80
C THR A 54 -18.49 -12.83 19.00
N ASP A 55 -18.58 -13.66 20.04
CA ASP A 55 -17.60 -13.68 21.16
C ASP A 55 -16.26 -14.33 20.72
N GLY A 56 -16.22 -14.89 19.51
CA GLY A 56 -15.06 -15.55 18.90
C GLY A 56 -15.21 -15.66 17.37
N PRO A 57 -14.32 -15.05 16.58
CA PRO A 57 -14.47 -14.91 15.13
C PRO A 57 -14.33 -16.20 14.32
N ALA A 58 -13.76 -17.26 14.92
CA ALA A 58 -13.64 -18.59 14.31
C ALA A 58 -15.00 -19.24 13.96
N SER A 59 -16.12 -18.69 14.46
CA SER A 59 -17.45 -19.25 14.24
C SER A 59 -18.19 -18.69 13.01
N VAL A 60 -17.67 -17.67 12.32
CA VAL A 60 -18.39 -17.03 11.21
C VAL A 60 -18.27 -17.85 9.91
N PRO A 61 -19.37 -18.43 9.39
CA PRO A 61 -19.34 -19.19 8.15
C PRO A 61 -19.12 -18.28 6.94
N ALA A 62 -18.44 -18.80 5.90
CA ALA A 62 -18.23 -18.09 4.63
C ALA A 62 -19.53 -17.52 4.05
N ALA A 63 -20.62 -18.30 4.03
CA ALA A 63 -21.92 -17.87 3.53
C ALA A 63 -22.48 -16.60 4.22
N VAL A 64 -22.18 -16.40 5.52
CA VAL A 64 -22.59 -15.19 6.24
C VAL A 64 -21.78 -13.98 5.77
N LEU A 65 -20.48 -14.14 5.52
CA LEU A 65 -19.63 -13.08 4.98
C LEU A 65 -20.06 -12.70 3.56
N GLU A 66 -20.37 -13.68 2.71
CA GLU A 66 -20.83 -13.45 1.34
C GLU A 66 -22.15 -12.68 1.30
N ALA A 67 -23.11 -13.07 2.15
CA ALA A 67 -24.39 -12.39 2.25
C ALA A 67 -24.22 -10.92 2.67
N LYS A 68 -23.38 -10.66 3.69
CA LYS A 68 -23.05 -9.30 4.14
C LYS A 68 -22.32 -8.49 3.09
N TYR A 69 -21.38 -9.10 2.37
CA TYR A 69 -20.64 -8.43 1.30
C TYR A 69 -21.57 -7.97 0.18
N ARG A 70 -22.49 -8.84 -0.25
CA ARG A 70 -23.51 -8.50 -1.24
C ARG A 70 -24.41 -7.37 -0.76
N GLU A 71 -24.94 -7.47 0.45
CA GLU A 71 -25.81 -6.46 1.05
C GLU A 71 -25.14 -5.08 1.08
N LEU A 72 -23.91 -5.00 1.62
CA LEU A 72 -23.19 -3.73 1.74
C LEU A 72 -22.74 -3.16 0.40
N TRP A 73 -22.47 -4.01 -0.59
CA TRP A 73 -22.16 -3.57 -1.95
C TRP A 73 -23.38 -2.94 -2.63
N GLU A 74 -24.57 -3.52 -2.45
CA GLU A 74 -25.81 -3.05 -3.08
C GLU A 74 -26.35 -1.75 -2.44
N GLN A 75 -25.97 -1.44 -1.20
CA GLN A 75 -26.31 -0.17 -0.53
C GLN A 75 -25.59 1.05 -1.11
N ALA A 76 -24.64 0.85 -2.03
CA ALA A 76 -23.86 1.93 -2.62
C ALA A 76 -24.68 2.78 -3.60
N ASP A 77 -24.43 4.09 -3.57
CA ASP A 77 -24.85 4.96 -4.68
C ASP A 77 -23.97 4.71 -5.90
N LEU A 78 -24.38 3.77 -6.74
CA LEU A 78 -23.68 3.37 -7.95
C LEU A 78 -23.48 4.53 -8.94
N GLN A 79 -24.28 5.60 -8.86
CA GLN A 79 -24.17 6.74 -9.78
C GLN A 79 -22.92 7.60 -9.51
N ARG A 80 -22.40 7.56 -8.27
CA ARG A 80 -21.18 8.28 -7.89
C ARG A 80 -19.91 7.44 -8.03
N LEU A 81 -20.04 6.17 -8.45
CA LEU A 81 -18.89 5.29 -8.64
C LEU A 81 -18.17 5.60 -9.95
N HIS A 82 -16.86 5.75 -9.85
CA HIS A 82 -15.98 5.97 -10.99
C HIS A 82 -15.02 4.79 -11.14
N ILE A 83 -15.01 4.20 -12.33
CA ILE A 83 -14.08 3.14 -12.72
C ILE A 83 -12.93 3.80 -13.50
N VAL A 84 -11.76 3.85 -12.87
CA VAL A 84 -10.56 4.45 -13.48
C VAL A 84 -9.98 3.53 -14.57
N ARG A 85 -10.02 2.21 -14.34
CA ARG A 85 -9.55 1.17 -15.26
C ARG A 85 -10.71 0.66 -16.08
N GLN A 86 -10.96 1.27 -17.23
CA GLN A 86 -12.13 0.99 -18.07
C GLN A 86 -12.17 -0.46 -18.61
N GLU A 87 -11.03 -1.14 -18.58
CA GLU A 87 -10.89 -2.56 -18.93
C GLU A 87 -11.42 -3.53 -17.87
N VAL A 88 -11.72 -3.06 -16.65
CA VAL A 88 -12.24 -3.88 -15.55
C VAL A 88 -13.66 -3.47 -15.22
N SER A 89 -14.60 -4.40 -15.33
CA SER A 89 -16.01 -4.17 -15.03
C SER A 89 -16.29 -4.05 -13.53
N LEU A 90 -17.42 -3.42 -13.19
CA LEU A 90 -17.90 -3.36 -11.80
C LEU A 90 -18.08 -4.76 -11.20
N HIS A 91 -18.52 -5.73 -12.00
CA HIS A 91 -18.69 -7.12 -11.58
C HIS A 91 -17.35 -7.78 -11.24
N GLU A 92 -16.29 -7.52 -12.00
CA GLU A 92 -14.96 -8.03 -11.70
C GLU A 92 -14.38 -7.44 -10.40
N TYR A 93 -14.65 -6.16 -10.10
CA TYR A 93 -14.30 -5.59 -8.78
C TYR A 93 -15.10 -6.24 -7.64
N PHE A 94 -16.40 -6.46 -7.85
CA PHE A 94 -17.22 -7.18 -6.88
C PHE A 94 -16.63 -8.56 -6.58
N GLN A 95 -16.33 -9.33 -7.63
CA GLN A 95 -15.78 -10.68 -7.52
C GLN A 95 -14.39 -10.67 -6.86
N ALA A 96 -13.52 -9.72 -7.21
CA ALA A 96 -12.20 -9.59 -6.61
C ALA A 96 -12.28 -9.37 -5.09
N GLY A 97 -13.13 -8.45 -4.62
CA GLY A 97 -13.30 -8.22 -3.18
C GLY A 97 -13.95 -9.43 -2.47
N HIS A 98 -14.91 -10.08 -3.12
CA HIS A 98 -15.50 -11.32 -2.62
C HIS A 98 -14.45 -12.43 -2.42
N ASP A 99 -13.58 -12.65 -3.40
CA ASP A 99 -12.55 -13.67 -3.35
C ASP A 99 -11.50 -13.37 -2.27
N MET A 100 -11.12 -12.09 -2.10
CA MET A 100 -10.26 -11.63 -1.01
C MET A 100 -10.87 -11.96 0.36
N LEU A 101 -12.16 -11.69 0.54
CA LEU A 101 -12.89 -11.93 1.79
C LEU A 101 -12.92 -13.42 2.14
N LEU A 102 -13.23 -14.27 1.17
CA LEU A 102 -13.26 -15.71 1.36
C LEU A 102 -11.87 -16.31 1.61
N ALA A 103 -10.83 -15.79 0.93
CA ALA A 103 -9.46 -16.19 1.19
C ALA A 103 -9.05 -15.82 2.63
N TYR A 104 -9.38 -14.62 3.08
CA TYR A 104 -9.13 -14.19 4.47
C TYR A 104 -9.90 -15.05 5.48
N GLN A 105 -11.16 -15.39 5.18
CA GLN A 105 -11.96 -16.26 6.03
C GLN A 105 -11.27 -17.61 6.25
N ARG A 106 -10.82 -18.27 5.17
CA ARG A 106 -10.16 -19.58 5.25
C ARG A 106 -8.80 -19.52 5.95
N ARG A 107 -7.99 -18.50 5.63
CA ARG A 107 -6.60 -18.40 6.09
C ARG A 107 -6.48 -17.90 7.52
N VAL A 108 -7.30 -16.93 7.90
CA VAL A 108 -7.14 -16.20 9.17
C VAL A 108 -8.39 -16.32 10.02
N MET A 109 -9.54 -15.85 9.54
CA MET A 109 -10.72 -15.65 10.41
C MET A 109 -11.26 -16.96 10.98
N GLY A 110 -11.34 -18.03 10.18
CA GLY A 110 -11.93 -19.31 10.57
C GLY A 110 -11.18 -20.04 11.69
N ASN A 111 -9.94 -19.63 11.99
CA ASN A 111 -9.15 -20.15 13.10
C ASN A 111 -8.71 -19.05 14.07
N ASP A 112 -9.32 -17.87 13.98
CA ASP A 112 -8.90 -16.71 14.76
C ASP A 112 -9.42 -16.83 16.20
N ARG A 113 -8.48 -17.08 17.13
CA ARG A 113 -8.75 -17.19 18.57
C ARG A 113 -8.56 -15.88 19.34
N ARG A 114 -8.20 -14.79 18.65
CA ARG A 114 -7.93 -13.50 19.29
C ARG A 114 -9.23 -12.83 19.70
N PHE A 115 -9.28 -12.32 20.92
CA PHE A 115 -10.41 -11.57 21.43
C PHE A 115 -10.32 -10.10 20.99
N SER A 116 -11.34 -9.60 20.30
CA SER A 116 -11.38 -8.22 19.83
C SER A 116 -11.67 -7.27 20.99
N LEU A 117 -10.76 -6.35 21.29
CA LEU A 117 -10.93 -5.27 22.27
C LEU A 117 -11.55 -4.01 21.66
N GLY A 118 -11.39 -3.83 20.35
CA GLY A 118 -11.97 -2.72 19.60
C GLY A 118 -12.02 -3.02 18.11
N LEU A 119 -13.09 -2.59 17.46
CA LEU A 119 -13.31 -2.68 16.02
C LEU A 119 -13.64 -1.28 15.50
N GLU A 120 -13.06 -0.89 14.37
CA GLU A 120 -13.17 0.47 13.80
C GLU A 120 -13.01 1.53 14.90
N LYS A 121 -12.01 1.32 15.77
CA LYS A 121 -11.86 2.02 17.04
C LYS A 121 -11.27 3.40 16.79
N ASN A 122 -12.14 4.40 16.88
CA ASN A 122 -11.74 5.80 16.90
C ASN A 122 -10.91 6.11 18.15
N PHE A 123 -9.83 6.86 17.98
CA PHE A 123 -9.00 7.35 19.08
C PHE A 123 -8.53 8.78 18.84
N GLN A 124 -8.15 9.45 19.93
CA GLN A 124 -7.46 10.73 19.91
C GLN A 124 -6.28 10.68 20.87
N LEU A 125 -5.13 11.17 20.43
CA LEU A 125 -3.91 11.34 21.22
C LEU A 125 -3.48 12.81 21.17
N HIS A 126 -2.83 13.29 22.22
CA HIS A 126 -2.10 14.55 22.17
C HIS A 126 -0.64 14.24 21.87
N LEU A 127 -0.13 14.75 20.75
CA LEU A 127 1.27 14.61 20.37
C LEU A 127 2.13 15.70 21.00
N SER A 128 1.55 16.88 21.17
CA SER A 128 2.07 18.03 21.90
C SER A 128 0.88 18.81 22.51
N PRO A 129 1.11 19.86 23.33
CA PRO A 129 0.02 20.67 23.88
C PRO A 129 -0.94 21.25 22.83
N ASP A 130 -0.43 21.54 21.62
CA ASP A 130 -1.17 22.24 20.56
C ASP A 130 -1.57 21.32 19.39
N ILE A 131 -1.22 20.03 19.43
CA ILE A 131 -1.43 19.09 18.32
C ILE A 131 -2.17 17.85 18.81
N ALA A 132 -3.44 17.74 18.41
CA ALA A 132 -4.22 16.52 18.55
C ALA A 132 -4.08 15.64 17.30
N PHE A 133 -3.93 14.34 17.52
CA PHE A 133 -3.90 13.33 16.48
C PHE A 133 -5.07 12.36 16.63
N ARG A 134 -5.80 12.12 15.54
CA ARG A 134 -6.90 11.16 15.48
C ARG A 134 -6.59 10.05 14.50
N GLY A 135 -7.12 8.87 14.80
CA GLY A 135 -7.07 7.72 13.91
C GLY A 135 -8.21 6.77 14.17
N VAL A 136 -8.33 5.79 13.30
CA VAL A 136 -9.26 4.68 13.41
C VAL A 136 -8.44 3.42 13.24
N VAL A 137 -8.43 2.57 14.26
CA VAL A 137 -7.80 1.26 14.17
C VAL A 137 -8.86 0.25 13.74
N ASP A 138 -8.64 -0.45 12.62
CA ASP A 138 -9.63 -1.40 12.11
C ASP A 138 -9.95 -2.48 13.14
N ARG A 139 -8.93 -3.06 13.77
CA ARG A 139 -9.10 -3.99 14.88
C ARG A 139 -7.94 -3.97 15.87
N ILE A 140 -8.28 -3.91 17.16
CA ILE A 140 -7.36 -4.18 18.27
C ILE A 140 -7.79 -5.49 18.91
N ALA A 141 -6.89 -6.44 19.03
CA ALA A 141 -7.18 -7.74 19.60
C ALA A 141 -6.14 -8.17 20.63
N ARG A 142 -6.57 -8.93 21.63
CA ARG A 142 -5.69 -9.57 22.61
C ARG A 142 -5.34 -10.98 22.12
N GLN A 143 -4.05 -11.29 22.08
CA GLN A 143 -3.54 -12.62 21.75
C GLN A 143 -3.64 -13.57 22.95
N GLU A 144 -3.48 -14.89 22.71
CA GLU A 144 -3.50 -15.92 23.77
C GLU A 144 -2.41 -15.68 24.83
N ASN A 145 -1.25 -15.16 24.42
CA ASN A 145 -0.15 -14.78 25.32
C ASN A 145 -0.38 -13.45 26.05
N GLY A 146 -1.55 -12.82 25.88
CA GLY A 146 -1.91 -11.54 26.50
C GLY A 146 -1.47 -10.29 25.73
N CYS A 147 -0.51 -10.40 24.80
CA CYS A 147 0.02 -9.27 24.02
C CYS A 147 -1.07 -8.66 23.12
N LEU A 148 -1.11 -7.33 23.05
CA LEU A 148 -2.03 -6.63 22.14
C LEU A 148 -1.51 -6.66 20.71
N ARG A 149 -2.42 -6.92 19.77
CA ARG A 149 -2.18 -6.84 18.33
C ARG A 149 -3.08 -5.77 17.71
N VAL A 150 -2.46 -4.82 17.04
CA VAL A 150 -3.11 -3.82 16.17
C VAL A 150 -3.16 -4.39 14.77
N ILE A 151 -4.35 -4.48 14.17
CA ILE A 151 -4.57 -5.06 12.85
C ILE A 151 -5.12 -3.96 11.93
N ASP A 152 -4.47 -3.77 10.78
CA ASP A 152 -4.87 -2.87 9.69
C ASP A 152 -5.06 -3.73 8.43
N TYR A 153 -6.25 -3.67 7.85
CA TYR A 153 -6.64 -4.41 6.65
C TYR A 153 -6.37 -3.56 5.40
N LYS A 154 -5.82 -4.17 4.34
CA LYS A 154 -5.71 -3.51 3.03
C LYS A 154 -6.21 -4.38 1.90
N THR A 155 -6.88 -3.72 0.96
CA THR A 155 -7.45 -4.30 -0.27
C THR A 155 -6.73 -3.83 -1.54
N GLY A 156 -5.84 -2.84 -1.43
CA GLY A 156 -5.11 -2.23 -2.54
C GLY A 156 -3.61 -2.56 -2.50
N ARG A 157 -2.93 -2.36 -3.63
CA ARG A 157 -1.47 -2.48 -3.69
C ARG A 157 -0.82 -1.40 -2.82
N THR A 158 0.14 -1.79 -2.00
CA THR A 158 0.88 -0.88 -1.11
C THR A 158 2.36 -1.23 -1.10
N GLY A 159 3.19 -0.27 -0.68
CA GLY A 159 4.61 -0.51 -0.39
C GLY A 159 4.79 -1.32 0.89
N ASP A 160 5.98 -1.28 1.50
CA ASP A 160 6.13 -1.86 2.84
C ASP A 160 5.26 -1.09 3.84
N PRO A 161 4.30 -1.74 4.54
CA PRO A 161 3.44 -1.06 5.49
C PRO A 161 4.20 -0.44 6.67
N PHE A 162 5.40 -0.96 6.98
CA PHE A 162 6.22 -0.52 8.10
C PHE A 162 7.14 0.66 7.77
N ASP A 163 7.20 1.08 6.49
CA ASP A 163 7.85 2.34 6.09
C ASP A 163 6.97 3.56 6.38
N SER A 164 5.72 3.34 6.80
CA SER A 164 4.74 4.38 7.10
C SER A 164 4.60 4.66 8.60
N LEU A 165 4.19 5.89 8.95
CA LEU A 165 3.85 6.24 10.34
C LEU A 165 2.43 5.81 10.76
N GLN A 166 1.66 5.16 9.88
CA GLN A 166 0.27 4.80 10.19
C GLN A 166 0.18 3.79 11.33
N LEU A 167 0.82 2.63 11.16
CA LEU A 167 0.83 1.57 12.18
C LEU A 167 1.55 2.01 13.45
N PRO A 168 2.74 2.66 13.41
CA PRO A 168 3.34 3.28 14.58
C PRO A 168 2.39 4.22 15.34
N ALA A 169 1.63 5.07 14.65
CA ALA A 169 0.65 5.95 15.30
C ALA A 169 -0.48 5.16 15.99
N TYR A 170 -0.89 4.02 15.44
CA TYR A 170 -1.89 3.14 16.06
C TYR A 170 -1.30 2.42 17.28
N ALA A 171 -0.03 2.04 17.24
CA ALA A 171 0.67 1.47 18.40
C ALA A 171 0.74 2.46 19.57
N LEU A 172 0.94 3.76 19.31
CA LEU A 172 0.91 4.77 20.37
C LEU A 172 -0.40 4.73 21.16
N PHE A 173 -1.54 4.55 20.47
CA PHE A 173 -2.83 4.39 21.12
C PHE A 173 -2.93 3.05 21.84
N ALA A 174 -2.56 1.94 21.20
CA ALA A 174 -2.63 0.61 21.81
C ALA A 174 -1.79 0.50 23.10
N LEU A 175 -0.63 1.16 23.17
CA LEU A 175 0.22 1.24 24.36
C LEU A 175 -0.41 2.00 25.54
N THR A 176 -1.50 2.75 25.32
CA THR A 176 -2.30 3.35 26.40
C THR A 176 -3.28 2.35 27.03
N LEU A 177 -3.55 1.24 26.34
CA LEU A 177 -4.49 0.20 26.76
C LEU A 177 -3.79 -0.98 27.47
N THR A 178 -2.45 -0.95 27.54
CA THR A 178 -1.65 -2.01 28.18
C THR A 178 -0.42 -1.42 28.87
N THR A 179 0.09 -2.13 29.87
CA THR A 179 1.37 -1.86 30.53
C THR A 179 2.53 -2.61 29.87
N ASP A 180 2.26 -3.45 28.86
CA ASP A 180 3.31 -4.20 28.17
C ASP A 180 4.36 -3.28 27.52
N GLU A 181 5.59 -3.80 27.41
CA GLU A 181 6.71 -3.10 26.78
C GLU A 181 6.58 -3.03 25.25
N ALA A 182 5.73 -3.86 24.65
CA ALA A 182 5.51 -3.86 23.21
C ALA A 182 4.07 -4.24 22.85
N VAL A 183 3.65 -3.81 21.66
CA VAL A 183 2.46 -4.28 20.97
C VAL A 183 2.87 -4.82 19.61
N GLU A 184 2.12 -5.79 19.08
CA GLU A 184 2.35 -6.29 17.74
C GLU A 184 1.54 -5.50 16.72
N LEU A 185 2.21 -5.05 15.67
CA LEU A 185 1.60 -4.42 14.51
C LEU A 185 1.39 -5.49 13.45
N CYS A 186 0.17 -5.59 12.93
CA CYS A 186 -0.24 -6.56 11.95
C CYS A 186 -0.84 -5.84 10.74
N PHE A 187 -0.21 -6.03 9.59
CA PHE A 187 -0.72 -5.60 8.31
C PHE A 187 -1.27 -6.81 7.57
N GLU A 188 -2.57 -6.78 7.29
CA GLU A 188 -3.26 -7.85 6.60
C GLU A 188 -3.57 -7.43 5.16
N ASP A 189 -2.73 -7.90 4.23
CA ASP A 189 -2.94 -7.68 2.81
C ASP A 189 -3.94 -8.70 2.28
N LEU A 190 -5.21 -8.27 2.16
CA LEU A 190 -6.30 -9.12 1.68
C LEU A 190 -6.16 -9.44 0.20
N ARG A 191 -5.50 -8.57 -0.57
CA ARG A 191 -5.30 -8.73 -2.01
C ARG A 191 -4.20 -9.75 -2.30
N GLU A 192 -3.03 -9.56 -1.70
CA GLU A 192 -1.89 -10.46 -1.88
C GLU A 192 -1.98 -11.70 -0.98
N GLN A 193 -2.96 -11.73 -0.08
CA GLN A 193 -3.24 -12.81 0.87
C GLN A 193 -2.06 -13.07 1.82
N VAL A 194 -1.41 -12.00 2.26
CA VAL A 194 -0.22 -12.05 3.13
C VAL A 194 -0.50 -11.30 4.43
N THR A 195 -0.15 -11.93 5.56
CA THR A 195 -0.06 -11.27 6.86
C THR A 195 1.40 -10.89 7.12
N LYS A 196 1.67 -9.61 7.38
CA LYS A 196 2.98 -9.13 7.84
C LYS A 196 2.86 -8.64 9.27
N THR A 197 3.81 -9.01 10.13
CA THR A 197 3.83 -8.53 11.52
C THR A 197 5.18 -7.98 11.92
N THR A 198 5.17 -7.06 12.88
CA THR A 198 6.36 -6.57 13.56
C THR A 198 6.02 -6.14 14.99
N LEU A 199 7.02 -5.99 15.85
CA LEU A 199 6.83 -5.46 17.20
C LEU A 199 7.08 -3.95 17.21
N PHE A 200 6.23 -3.23 17.93
CA PHE A 200 6.44 -1.83 18.28
C PHE A 200 6.66 -1.73 19.79
N PHE A 201 7.85 -1.27 20.18
CA PHE A 201 8.26 -1.14 21.57
C PHE A 201 7.90 0.23 22.13
N ARG A 202 7.55 0.29 23.41
CA ARG A 202 7.25 1.53 24.15
C ARG A 202 8.39 2.53 24.08
N ALA A 203 9.64 2.06 24.06
CA ALA A 203 10.83 2.91 23.87
C ALA A 203 10.82 3.71 22.55
N GLN A 204 10.07 3.28 21.53
CA GLN A 204 9.94 3.98 20.25
C GLN A 204 8.83 5.06 20.27
N ALA A 205 8.05 5.16 21.35
CA ALA A 205 6.86 6.00 21.40
C ALA A 205 7.18 7.48 21.25
N ASP A 206 8.18 7.99 21.99
CA ASP A 206 8.51 9.42 21.96
C ASP A 206 9.09 9.85 20.61
N ASN A 207 9.97 9.04 20.02
CA ASN A 207 10.47 9.27 18.66
C ASN A 207 9.32 9.27 17.62
N THR A 208 8.38 8.32 17.73
CA THR A 208 7.23 8.25 16.81
C THR A 208 6.32 9.48 16.95
N LYS A 209 6.07 9.96 18.19
CA LYS A 209 5.34 11.21 18.43
C LYS A 209 6.07 12.39 17.78
N GLN A 210 7.39 12.47 17.96
CA GLN A 210 8.20 13.54 17.37
C GLN A 210 8.10 13.53 15.83
N GLN A 211 8.24 12.38 15.19
CA GLN A 211 8.11 12.25 13.73
C GLN A 211 6.72 12.69 13.23
N LEU A 212 5.65 12.37 13.97
CA LEU A 212 4.30 12.82 13.64
C LEU A 212 4.15 14.34 13.81
N VAL A 213 4.71 14.93 14.88
CA VAL A 213 4.72 16.38 15.10
C VAL A 213 5.46 17.09 13.97
N GLU A 214 6.65 16.63 13.61
CA GLU A 214 7.45 17.20 12.52
C GLU A 214 6.68 17.16 11.18
N ALA A 215 6.04 16.03 10.87
CA ALA A 215 5.22 15.90 9.67
C ALA A 215 4.01 16.86 9.68
N ILE A 216 3.38 17.09 10.84
CA ILE A 216 2.25 18.01 11.00
C ILE A 216 2.71 19.47 10.92
N ASP A 217 3.86 19.80 11.50
CA ASP A 217 4.37 21.17 11.49
C ASP A 217 4.72 21.63 10.07
N VAL A 218 5.18 20.73 9.19
CA VAL A 218 5.32 21.02 7.76
C VAL A 218 3.99 21.50 7.15
N ILE A 219 2.87 20.86 7.52
CA ILE A 219 1.53 21.22 7.03
C ILE A 219 1.08 22.55 7.65
N ARG A 220 1.31 22.76 8.95
CA ARG A 220 0.92 23.99 9.66
C ARG A 220 1.68 25.22 9.16
N GLN A 221 2.93 25.05 8.75
CA GLN A 221 3.78 26.11 8.21
C GLN A 221 3.51 26.40 6.72
N ALA A 222 2.80 25.51 6.02
CA ALA A 222 2.47 25.68 4.61
C ALA A 222 1.52 26.88 4.41
N LYS A 223 1.99 27.86 3.63
CA LYS A 223 1.19 29.03 3.21
C LYS A 223 0.48 28.78 1.89
N GLU A 224 1.03 27.90 1.05
CA GLU A 224 0.54 27.58 -0.27
C GLU A 224 0.27 26.08 -0.41
N PHE A 225 -0.73 25.76 -1.24
CA PHE A 225 -1.19 24.39 -1.47
C PHE A 225 -1.22 24.09 -2.97
N PRO A 226 -0.04 24.08 -3.65
CA PRO A 226 0.01 23.83 -5.08
C PRO A 226 -0.44 22.41 -5.43
N PRO A 227 -0.99 22.20 -6.64
CA PRO A 227 -1.27 20.86 -7.12
C PRO A 227 0.03 20.10 -7.37
N ARG A 228 0.03 18.79 -7.14
CA ARG A 228 1.16 17.90 -7.44
C ARG A 228 0.67 16.79 -8.40
N PRO A 229 0.67 17.03 -9.73
CA PRO A 229 0.18 16.05 -10.70
C PRO A 229 0.96 14.73 -10.62
N SER A 230 0.25 13.62 -10.64
CA SER A 230 0.81 12.26 -10.63
C SER A 230 -0.19 11.27 -11.22
N ALA A 231 0.19 9.99 -11.33
CA ALA A 231 -0.76 8.93 -11.72
C ALA A 231 -2.01 8.89 -10.82
N LEU A 232 -1.88 9.28 -9.54
CA LEU A 232 -3.00 9.35 -8.58
C LEU A 232 -4.09 10.35 -8.99
N CYS A 233 -3.81 11.30 -9.89
CA CYS A 233 -4.83 12.24 -10.37
C CYS A 233 -6.03 11.53 -10.99
N ARG A 234 -5.84 10.36 -11.61
CA ARG A 234 -6.95 9.56 -12.17
C ARG A 234 -7.90 9.02 -11.09
N TRP A 235 -7.41 8.81 -9.87
CA TRP A 235 -8.20 8.37 -8.71
C TRP A 235 -8.61 9.55 -7.80
N CYS A 236 -8.27 10.79 -8.16
CA CYS A 236 -8.58 11.95 -7.34
C CYS A 236 -9.99 12.45 -7.63
N GLY A 237 -10.89 12.36 -6.64
CA GLY A 237 -12.28 12.85 -6.77
C GLY A 237 -12.40 14.37 -6.91
N TYR A 238 -11.30 15.12 -6.78
CA TYR A 238 -11.24 16.56 -7.05
C TYR A 238 -10.69 16.89 -8.44
N SER A 239 -10.30 15.88 -9.23
CA SER A 239 -9.70 16.09 -10.55
C SER A 239 -10.58 16.91 -11.53
N PRO A 240 -11.93 16.83 -11.54
CA PRO A 240 -12.73 17.62 -12.48
C PRO A 240 -12.59 19.13 -12.30
N ASP A 241 -12.44 19.59 -11.05
CA ASP A 241 -12.31 21.01 -10.70
C ASP A 241 -10.86 21.42 -10.41
N CYS A 242 -9.90 20.54 -10.67
CA CYS A 242 -8.50 20.78 -10.35
C CYS A 242 -7.85 21.66 -11.44
N PRO A 243 -7.27 22.82 -11.11
CA PRO A 243 -6.63 23.71 -12.09
C PRO A 243 -5.44 23.07 -12.81
N ALA A 244 -4.85 22.00 -12.28
CA ALA A 244 -3.78 21.27 -12.94
C ALA A 244 -4.26 20.15 -13.89
N VAL A 245 -5.56 19.83 -13.87
CA VAL A 245 -6.18 18.78 -14.70
C VAL A 245 -7.27 19.35 -15.63
N ALA A 246 -7.83 20.52 -15.30
CA ALA A 246 -8.79 21.26 -16.11
C ALA A 246 -8.12 21.87 -17.36
N GLY A 247 -7.86 21.02 -18.35
CA GLY A 247 -7.48 21.35 -19.71
C GLY A 247 -7.88 20.19 -20.64
N PRO A 248 -8.18 20.42 -21.93
CA PRO A 248 -8.56 19.36 -22.84
C PRO A 248 -7.35 18.43 -23.03
N SER A 249 -7.54 17.15 -22.69
CA SER A 249 -6.55 16.06 -22.72
C SER A 249 -5.73 15.89 -21.44
N LEU A 250 -6.20 14.95 -20.60
CA LEU A 250 -5.32 14.06 -19.82
C LEU A 250 -4.48 13.20 -20.78
N ALA A 251 -3.60 13.84 -21.55
CA ALA A 251 -2.37 13.23 -22.02
C ALA A 251 -1.32 13.47 -20.92
N VAL A 252 -1.56 12.91 -19.73
CA VAL A 252 -0.42 12.37 -18.98
C VAL A 252 0.11 11.31 -19.93
N GLY A 253 1.27 11.55 -20.55
CA GLY A 253 1.92 10.62 -21.46
C GLY A 253 2.26 9.32 -20.74
N VAL A 254 1.25 8.47 -20.56
CA VAL A 254 1.41 7.06 -20.28
C VAL A 254 1.49 6.43 -21.66
N SER A 255 2.71 6.26 -22.15
CA SER A 255 2.97 5.31 -23.23
C SER A 255 2.43 3.94 -22.80
N GLU A 256 1.77 3.27 -23.73
CA GLU A 256 1.08 1.97 -23.63
C GLU A 256 1.67 1.00 -22.59
N PRO A 257 0.82 0.23 -21.87
CA PRO A 257 1.29 -0.77 -20.93
C PRO A 257 1.95 -1.92 -21.69
N ALA A 258 3.27 -1.96 -21.65
CA ALA A 258 4.02 -3.17 -21.96
C ALA A 258 4.53 -3.75 -20.64
N GLY A 259 3.91 -4.85 -20.21
CA GLY A 259 4.38 -5.87 -19.26
C GLY A 259 5.29 -5.46 -18.10
N ASP A 260 4.76 -5.58 -16.88
CA ASP A 260 5.46 -6.05 -15.65
C ASP A 260 6.88 -5.57 -15.33
N LEU A 261 7.22 -4.31 -15.58
CA LEU A 261 8.44 -3.68 -15.04
C LEU A 261 8.11 -2.46 -14.17
N CYS A 262 8.65 -2.49 -12.94
CA CYS A 262 8.47 -1.55 -11.83
C CYS A 262 8.39 -0.06 -12.27
N ASP A 263 7.22 0.55 -12.12
CA ASP A 263 6.92 1.96 -12.48
C ASP A 263 7.66 3.01 -11.63
N SER A 264 8.42 2.58 -10.61
CA SER A 264 9.11 3.45 -9.66
C SER A 264 10.58 3.10 -9.52
N CYS A 265 11.44 4.11 -9.43
CA CYS A 265 12.87 3.93 -9.22
C CYS A 265 13.11 3.26 -7.86
N PRO A 266 13.80 2.10 -7.80
CA PRO A 266 14.05 1.40 -6.55
C PRO A 266 15.03 2.14 -5.63
N GLU A 267 15.75 3.14 -6.13
CA GLU A 267 16.72 3.91 -5.35
C GLU A 267 16.13 5.15 -4.69
N CYS A 268 15.10 5.77 -5.27
CA CYS A 268 14.57 7.03 -4.76
C CYS A 268 13.04 7.18 -4.83
N GLY A 269 12.33 6.16 -5.33
CA GLY A 269 10.88 6.17 -5.49
C GLY A 269 10.36 7.08 -6.62
N ALA A 270 11.22 7.87 -7.26
CA ALA A 270 10.82 8.72 -8.37
C ALA A 270 10.44 7.88 -9.61
N PRO A 271 9.50 8.31 -10.46
CA PRO A 271 9.11 7.56 -11.65
C PRO A 271 10.29 7.28 -12.59
N LEU A 272 10.23 6.14 -13.28
CA LEU A 272 11.15 5.83 -14.38
C LEU A 272 10.57 6.33 -15.71
N VAL A 273 11.41 6.88 -16.58
CA VAL A 273 11.01 7.39 -17.91
C VAL A 273 11.84 6.74 -19.00
N ARG A 274 11.20 6.35 -20.12
CA ARG A 274 11.91 5.80 -21.29
C ARG A 274 12.76 6.88 -21.97
N ARG A 275 14.02 6.55 -22.26
CA ARG A 275 15.00 7.41 -22.94
C ARG A 275 15.73 6.59 -24.02
N LYS A 276 16.15 7.25 -25.09
CA LYS A 276 16.96 6.64 -26.16
C LYS A 276 18.44 6.92 -25.93
N GLY A 277 19.24 5.86 -25.83
CA GLY A 277 20.70 5.92 -25.72
C GLY A 277 21.37 5.31 -26.93
N ARG A 278 22.72 5.32 -26.93
CA ARG A 278 23.55 4.72 -27.99
C ARG A 278 23.30 3.22 -28.21
N TYR A 279 22.83 2.52 -27.18
CA TYR A 279 22.64 1.06 -27.18
C TYR A 279 21.17 0.61 -27.25
N GLY A 280 20.22 1.55 -27.42
CA GLY A 280 18.79 1.23 -27.44
C GLY A 280 17.96 2.07 -26.47
N GLU A 281 16.71 1.67 -26.26
CA GLU A 281 15.80 2.28 -25.30
C GLU A 281 16.06 1.75 -23.88
N PHE A 282 16.05 2.66 -22.90
CA PHE A 282 16.22 2.33 -21.49
C PHE A 282 15.27 3.17 -20.62
N LEU A 283 14.91 2.68 -19.44
CA LEU A 283 14.22 3.42 -18.40
C LEU A 283 15.24 4.15 -17.52
N GLY A 284 15.20 5.48 -17.46
CA GLY A 284 16.03 6.30 -16.58
C GLY A 284 15.22 6.97 -15.47
N CYS A 285 15.82 7.19 -14.31
CA CYS A 285 15.15 7.91 -13.22
C CYS A 285 14.84 9.38 -13.59
N THR A 286 13.64 9.85 -13.25
CA THR A 286 13.22 11.25 -13.42
C THR A 286 13.97 12.23 -12.54
N ALA A 287 14.51 11.79 -11.40
CA ALA A 287 15.30 12.61 -10.48
C ALA A 287 16.78 12.79 -10.89
N PHE A 288 17.16 12.47 -12.13
CA PHE A 288 18.49 12.77 -12.67
C PHE A 288 18.73 14.29 -12.74
N PRO A 289 19.92 14.81 -12.35
CA PRO A 289 21.18 14.12 -12.04
C PRO A 289 21.34 13.62 -10.59
N GLY A 290 20.37 13.87 -9.70
CA GLY A 290 20.42 13.48 -8.29
C GLY A 290 20.24 11.97 -8.04
N CYS A 291 19.58 11.25 -8.96
CA CYS A 291 19.51 9.79 -8.99
C CYS A 291 19.88 9.27 -10.39
N ARG A 292 20.90 8.39 -10.48
CA ARG A 292 21.49 7.92 -11.75
C ARG A 292 21.04 6.53 -12.19
N PHE A 293 20.05 5.96 -11.51
CA PHE A 293 19.47 4.66 -11.86
C PHE A 293 18.99 4.60 -13.32
N THR A 294 19.36 3.52 -14.01
CA THR A 294 18.90 3.17 -15.37
C THR A 294 18.61 1.68 -15.49
N LEU A 295 17.57 1.31 -16.23
CA LEU A 295 17.14 -0.06 -16.50
C LEU A 295 17.02 -0.27 -18.00
N ASP A 296 17.76 -1.23 -18.55
CA ASP A 296 17.80 -1.51 -19.99
C ASP A 296 16.55 -2.29 -20.44
N LEU A 297 15.85 -1.81 -21.48
CA LEU A 297 14.63 -2.42 -22.00
C LEU A 297 14.87 -3.39 -23.16
N SER A 298 16.12 -3.58 -23.58
CA SER A 298 16.44 -4.43 -24.75
C SER A 298 16.34 -5.94 -24.48
N VAL A 299 15.85 -6.37 -23.31
CA VAL A 299 15.83 -7.79 -22.90
C VAL A 299 14.38 -8.24 -22.75
N ASN A 300 13.90 -9.03 -23.71
CA ASN A 300 12.56 -9.59 -23.70
C ASN A 300 12.53 -10.85 -22.82
N GLU A 301 11.89 -10.76 -21.65
CA GLU A 301 11.86 -11.83 -20.63
C GLU A 301 11.08 -13.07 -21.07
N ALA A 302 10.18 -12.94 -22.05
CA ALA A 302 9.30 -14.03 -22.50
C ALA A 302 9.97 -15.10 -23.39
N GLN A 303 11.25 -14.94 -23.73
CA GLN A 303 12.02 -15.89 -24.57
C GLN A 303 13.32 -16.37 -23.92
N MET A 304 13.47 -16.23 -22.60
CA MET A 304 14.69 -16.66 -21.90
C MET A 304 14.64 -18.15 -21.55
N PRO A 305 15.70 -18.94 -21.84
CA PRO A 305 15.81 -20.31 -21.36
C PRO A 305 15.65 -20.36 -19.84
N ALA A 306 14.95 -21.36 -19.30
CA ALA A 306 14.71 -21.50 -17.86
C ALA A 306 16.00 -21.47 -17.02
N GLU A 307 17.12 -21.86 -17.64
CA GLU A 307 18.47 -21.80 -17.09
C GLU A 307 19.01 -20.37 -16.84
N MET A 308 18.38 -19.35 -17.41
CA MET A 308 18.75 -17.95 -17.27
C MET A 308 17.80 -17.19 -16.34
N VAL A 309 16.94 -17.91 -15.62
CA VAL A 309 16.00 -17.35 -14.63
C VAL A 309 16.46 -17.74 -13.23
N CYS A 310 16.46 -16.77 -12.32
CA CYS A 310 16.86 -17.00 -10.93
C CYS A 310 15.81 -17.87 -10.22
N PRO A 311 16.15 -19.05 -9.70
CA PRO A 311 15.17 -19.93 -9.04
C PRO A 311 14.66 -19.35 -7.72
N GLU A 312 15.39 -18.42 -7.09
CA GLU A 312 14.98 -17.81 -5.82
C GLU A 312 13.97 -16.66 -5.97
N CYS A 313 13.99 -15.92 -7.09
CA CYS A 313 13.20 -14.69 -7.21
C CYS A 313 12.61 -14.45 -8.60
N GLY A 314 12.80 -15.37 -9.54
CA GLY A 314 12.29 -15.27 -10.92
C GLY A 314 12.96 -14.21 -11.79
N SER A 315 13.90 -13.42 -11.27
CA SER A 315 14.59 -12.38 -12.04
C SER A 315 15.67 -12.96 -12.97
N PRO A 316 16.03 -12.29 -14.09
CA PRO A 316 17.06 -12.79 -15.00
C PRO A 316 18.43 -12.97 -14.31
N LEU A 317 19.11 -14.08 -14.61
CA LEU A 317 20.51 -14.30 -14.28
C LEU A 317 21.40 -13.61 -15.31
N ARG A 318 22.43 -12.90 -14.84
CA ARG A 318 23.43 -12.24 -15.68
C ARG A 318 24.79 -12.86 -15.46
N GLU A 319 25.52 -13.06 -16.54
CA GLU A 319 26.90 -13.51 -16.46
C GLU A 319 27.79 -12.38 -15.91
N ARG A 320 28.50 -12.67 -14.82
CA ARG A 320 29.42 -11.76 -14.14
C ARG A 320 30.80 -12.41 -14.06
N LYS A 321 31.85 -11.59 -13.99
CA LYS A 321 33.22 -12.05 -13.80
C LYS A 321 33.60 -11.95 -12.33
N GLY A 322 33.95 -13.08 -11.73
CA GLY A 322 34.48 -13.17 -10.37
C GLY A 322 35.93 -13.61 -10.36
N ARG A 323 36.50 -13.73 -9.14
CA ARG A 323 37.88 -14.20 -8.93
C ARG A 323 38.15 -15.59 -9.52
N TYR A 324 37.14 -16.45 -9.59
CA TYR A 324 37.25 -17.86 -10.02
C TYR A 324 36.72 -18.13 -11.44
N GLY A 325 36.37 -17.09 -12.21
CA GLY A 325 35.85 -17.24 -13.57
C GLY A 325 34.51 -16.54 -13.80
N ARG A 326 33.84 -16.90 -14.90
CA ARG A 326 32.50 -16.38 -15.23
C ARG A 326 31.44 -17.19 -14.50
N PHE A 327 30.50 -16.51 -13.86
CA PHE A 327 29.39 -17.11 -13.12
C PHE A 327 28.09 -16.38 -13.45
N LEU A 328 26.95 -17.06 -13.31
CA LEU A 328 25.62 -16.46 -13.45
C LEU A 328 25.16 -15.93 -12.09
N GLY A 329 25.01 -14.61 -11.94
CA GLY A 329 24.50 -13.97 -10.75
C GLY A 329 23.16 -13.29 -10.98
N CYS A 330 22.30 -13.26 -9.95
CA CYS A 330 21.00 -12.60 -10.05
C CYS A 330 21.13 -11.11 -10.40
N SER A 331 20.28 -10.63 -11.32
CA SER A 331 20.19 -9.21 -11.68
C SER A 331 19.78 -8.32 -10.51
N ARG A 332 19.05 -8.85 -9.52
CA ARG A 332 18.61 -8.15 -8.29
C ARG A 332 19.65 -8.09 -7.16
N TYR A 333 20.90 -8.50 -7.35
CA TYR A 333 21.94 -8.32 -6.33
C TYR A 333 22.11 -6.83 -5.96
N PRO A 334 22.16 -6.44 -4.66
CA PRO A 334 22.37 -7.29 -3.47
C PRO A 334 21.10 -7.84 -2.81
N ALA A 335 19.91 -7.45 -3.27
CA ALA A 335 18.63 -7.87 -2.71
C ALA A 335 18.34 -9.37 -2.93
N CYS A 336 18.84 -9.97 -4.00
CA CYS A 336 18.92 -11.42 -4.19
C CYS A 336 20.38 -11.82 -4.47
N ARG A 337 20.93 -12.70 -3.63
CA ARG A 337 22.35 -13.09 -3.66
C ARG A 337 22.62 -14.40 -4.39
N PHE A 338 21.63 -14.95 -5.07
CA PHE A 338 21.77 -16.18 -5.85
C PHE A 338 22.86 -16.04 -6.92
N SER A 339 23.74 -17.04 -6.97
CA SER A 339 24.74 -17.22 -8.03
C SER A 339 24.97 -18.70 -8.32
N ARG A 340 25.26 -19.04 -9.56
CA ARG A 340 25.66 -20.39 -9.98
C ARG A 340 26.79 -20.35 -11.01
N ASP A 341 27.62 -21.39 -11.05
CA ASP A 341 28.71 -21.49 -12.02
C ASP A 341 28.20 -21.87 -13.41
N VAL A 342 28.90 -21.40 -14.45
CA VAL A 342 28.61 -21.75 -15.84
C VAL A 342 29.35 -23.05 -16.18
N SER A 343 28.83 -24.21 -15.76
CA SER A 343 29.44 -25.49 -16.11
C SER A 343 29.06 -25.92 -17.53
N THR A 344 30.03 -25.93 -18.45
CA THR A 344 29.90 -26.56 -19.78
C THR A 344 29.71 -28.07 -19.63
N LYS A 345 28.52 -28.59 -19.93
CA LYS A 345 28.34 -30.03 -20.20
C LYS A 345 27.79 -30.21 -21.61
N ASP A 346 28.71 -30.51 -22.53
CA ASP A 346 28.45 -31.39 -23.67
C ASP A 346 29.71 -32.25 -23.88
N LYS A 347 29.66 -33.47 -23.34
CA LYS A 347 30.33 -34.63 -23.94
C LYS A 347 29.23 -35.67 -24.17
N LYS A 348 28.64 -35.65 -25.36
CA LYS A 348 27.89 -36.80 -25.88
C LYS A 348 28.88 -37.91 -26.22
N ALA A 349 28.47 -39.13 -25.91
CA ALA A 349 29.08 -40.38 -26.33
C ALA A 349 29.06 -40.54 -27.85
#